data_AF-A0A8K0XZ04-F1
#
_entry.id   AF-A0A8K0XZ04-F1
#
_cell.length_a   1.000
_cell.length_b   1.000
_cell.length_c   1.000
_cell.angle_alpha   90.00
_cell.angle_beta   90.00
_cell.angle_gamma   90.00
#
_symmetry.space_group_name_H-M   'P 1'
#
loop_
_entity.id
_entity.type
_entity.pdbx_description
1 polymer ?
#
loop_
_entity_poly.entity_id
_entity_poly.type
_entity_poly.pdbx_seq_one_letter_code
_entity_poly.pdbx_strand_id
1 'polypeptide(L)'
;MRTLVYTPDDARRWAAFSGDYNPVHFDKTRGALSIHGMRALLDVKRFIEPAAPAAQWLKCMVRMRRPLWYGASYSLEADEKRAAAASVIDPAMAQTCLSCQLTAHHAADETAAASQSVLSVDDIAALERAFTPLLAQATRWQFLDALLFRHLIHDAALLRQDVIASCLPPGASLEKIFSQCQVVQTHQELVFHRSLLLPWQSGTFTHALKIDVLPALVVGDIKSGAVVRIAAAIREENMTISNAITLKIGLLAAN
;
A
#
# COMPACT_ATOMS: atom_id res chain seq x y z
N MET A 1 -17.25 10.36 -12.47
CA MET A 1 -17.54 10.22 -11.03
C MET A 1 -17.99 8.80 -10.76
N ARG A 2 -17.55 8.19 -9.64
CA ARG A 2 -17.98 6.86 -9.20
C ARG A 2 -18.20 6.85 -7.70
N THR A 3 -19.29 6.25 -7.23
CA THR A 3 -19.55 6.10 -5.79
C THR A 3 -18.76 4.92 -5.22
N LEU A 4 -18.14 5.11 -4.06
CA LEU A 4 -17.45 4.08 -3.29
C LEU A 4 -18.14 3.89 -1.93
N VAL A 5 -18.43 2.64 -1.58
CA VAL A 5 -18.94 2.24 -0.26
C VAL A 5 -18.17 1.01 0.17
N TYR A 6 -17.61 1.05 1.37
CA TYR A 6 -16.82 -0.05 1.91
C TYR A 6 -17.55 -0.74 3.05
N THR A 7 -17.40 -2.07 3.08
CA THR A 7 -18.01 -2.93 4.09
C THR A 7 -16.95 -3.59 4.96
N PRO A 8 -17.31 -4.14 6.12
CA PRO A 8 -16.40 -4.99 6.89
C PRO A 8 -15.88 -6.20 6.11
N ASP A 9 -16.60 -6.66 5.08
CA ASP A 9 -16.15 -7.76 4.23
C ASP A 9 -14.96 -7.38 3.34
N ASP A 10 -14.94 -6.14 2.84
CA ASP A 10 -13.80 -5.62 2.09
C ASP A 10 -12.52 -5.62 2.93
N ALA A 11 -12.63 -5.28 4.22
CA ALA A 11 -11.51 -5.29 5.16
C ALA A 11 -11.04 -6.72 5.46
N ARG A 12 -11.97 -7.67 5.67
CA ARG A 12 -11.62 -9.08 5.89
C ARG A 12 -10.91 -9.68 4.69
N ARG A 13 -11.43 -9.47 3.48
CA ARG A 13 -10.79 -9.96 2.25
C ARG A 13 -9.40 -9.36 2.06
N TRP A 14 -9.25 -8.06 2.32
CA TRP A 14 -7.94 -7.41 2.24
C TRP A 14 -6.95 -7.95 3.27
N ALA A 15 -7.36 -8.10 4.53
CA ALA A 15 -6.49 -8.64 5.58
C ALA A 15 -6.10 -10.10 5.31
N ALA A 16 -7.01 -10.92 4.78
CA ALA A 16 -6.72 -12.29 4.38
C ALA A 16 -5.62 -12.38 3.31
N PHE A 17 -5.60 -11.43 2.35
CA PHE A 17 -4.53 -11.34 1.35
C PHE A 17 -3.24 -10.73 1.90
N SER A 18 -3.35 -9.55 2.52
CA SER A 18 -2.21 -8.70 2.87
C SER A 18 -1.54 -9.04 4.20
N GLY A 19 -2.24 -9.74 5.10
CA GLY A 19 -1.82 -9.94 6.49
C GLY A 19 -2.03 -8.70 7.39
N ASP A 20 -2.61 -7.62 6.86
CA ASP A 20 -2.86 -6.41 7.65
C ASP A 20 -4.10 -6.56 8.55
N TYR A 21 -3.86 -7.14 9.73
CA TYR A 21 -4.86 -7.28 10.79
C TYR A 21 -4.83 -6.12 11.80
N ASN A 22 -4.43 -4.91 11.38
CA ASN A 22 -4.41 -3.75 12.28
C ASN A 22 -5.79 -3.54 12.93
N PRO A 23 -5.89 -3.50 14.28
CA PRO A 23 -7.16 -3.42 15.00
C PRO A 23 -8.04 -2.23 14.61
N VAL A 24 -7.50 -1.13 14.08
CA VAL A 24 -8.29 0.03 13.62
C VAL A 24 -9.33 -0.30 12.54
N HIS A 25 -9.21 -1.46 11.90
CA HIS A 25 -10.13 -1.96 10.88
C HIS A 25 -11.20 -2.91 11.46
N PHE A 26 -11.03 -3.43 12.67
CA PHE A 26 -11.85 -4.54 13.19
C PHE A 26 -12.40 -4.31 14.60
N ASP A 27 -11.66 -3.62 15.47
CA ASP A 27 -11.94 -3.46 16.89
C ASP A 27 -12.70 -2.16 17.19
N LYS A 28 -14.01 -2.28 17.38
CA LYS A 28 -14.90 -1.14 17.68
C LYS A 28 -14.59 -0.46 19.01
N THR A 29 -13.87 -1.11 19.93
CA THR A 29 -13.49 -0.49 21.20
C THR A 29 -12.52 0.68 20.99
N ARG A 30 -11.86 0.73 19.82
CA ARG A 30 -10.96 1.81 19.40
C ARG A 30 -11.69 2.94 18.65
N GLY A 31 -13.01 2.89 18.54
CA GLY A 31 -13.84 3.91 17.90
C GLY A 31 -14.44 3.46 16.57
N ALA A 32 -14.68 4.42 15.67
CA ALA A 32 -15.19 4.14 14.33
C ALA A 32 -14.20 3.29 13.54
N LEU A 33 -14.71 2.33 12.75
CA LEU A 33 -13.88 1.44 11.97
C LEU A 33 -13.68 1.96 10.55
N SER A 34 -12.42 2.01 10.14
CA SER A 34 -12.01 2.46 8.80
C SER A 34 -11.64 1.29 7.91
N ILE A 35 -11.79 1.41 6.59
CA ILE A 35 -11.22 0.45 5.64
C ILE A 35 -9.70 0.66 5.52
N HIS A 36 -8.97 -0.40 5.17
CA HIS A 36 -7.55 -0.30 4.83
C HIS A 36 -7.32 0.67 3.68
N GLY A 37 -6.37 1.61 3.85
CA GLY A 37 -6.02 2.57 2.80
C GLY A 37 -5.58 1.89 1.51
N MET A 38 -4.76 0.84 1.63
CA MET A 38 -4.30 0.04 0.49
C MET A 38 -5.44 -0.69 -0.24
N ARG A 39 -6.47 -1.15 0.46
CA ARG A 39 -7.67 -1.72 -0.17
C ARG A 39 -8.44 -0.68 -0.98
N ALA A 40 -8.63 0.52 -0.44
CA ALA A 40 -9.31 1.59 -1.15
C ALA A 40 -8.52 2.04 -2.39
N LEU A 41 -7.19 2.03 -2.30
CA LEU A 41 -6.31 2.40 -3.40
C LEU A 41 -6.43 1.51 -4.63
N LEU A 42 -6.82 0.24 -4.49
CA LEU A 42 -7.11 -0.61 -5.65
C LEU A 42 -8.15 0.03 -6.58
N ASP A 43 -9.20 0.62 -6.01
CA ASP A 43 -10.26 1.27 -6.79
C ASP A 43 -9.77 2.57 -7.43
N VAL A 44 -9.00 3.38 -6.68
CA VAL A 44 -8.49 4.67 -7.17
C VAL A 44 -7.45 4.47 -8.27
N LYS A 45 -6.52 3.53 -8.08
CA LYS A 45 -5.47 3.19 -9.05
C LYS A 45 -6.06 2.66 -10.35
N ARG A 46 -7.04 1.76 -10.28
CA ARG A 46 -7.81 1.30 -11.45
C ARG A 46 -8.51 2.45 -12.17
N PHE A 47 -9.04 3.42 -11.42
CA PHE A 47 -9.78 4.53 -12.01
C PHE A 47 -8.89 5.50 -12.80
N ILE A 48 -7.66 5.76 -12.34
CA ILE A 48 -6.73 6.70 -13.01
C ILE A 48 -5.88 6.07 -14.12
N GLU A 49 -5.70 4.75 -14.08
CA GLU A 49 -4.82 4.02 -15.00
C GLU A 49 -5.11 4.24 -16.49
N PRO A 50 -6.37 4.29 -16.98
CA PRO A 50 -6.64 4.51 -18.40
C PRO A 50 -6.10 5.83 -18.95
N ALA A 51 -5.90 6.83 -18.07
CA ALA A 51 -5.34 8.12 -18.43
C ALA A 51 -3.81 8.20 -18.24
N ALA A 52 -3.14 7.09 -17.92
CA ALA A 52 -1.71 7.06 -17.62
C ALA A 52 -0.86 7.65 -18.78
N PRO A 53 0.12 8.53 -18.48
CA PRO A 53 0.91 9.20 -19.50
C PRO A 53 1.74 8.19 -20.32
N ALA A 54 2.00 8.50 -21.58
CA ALA A 54 2.81 7.67 -22.47
C ALA A 54 4.32 7.82 -22.18
N ALA A 55 4.75 7.30 -21.02
CA ALA A 55 6.16 7.29 -20.59
C ALA A 55 6.60 5.85 -20.25
N GLN A 56 7.89 5.56 -20.44
CA GLN A 56 8.47 4.25 -20.12
C GLN A 56 8.40 3.95 -18.63
N TRP A 57 8.67 4.95 -17.79
CA TRP A 57 8.60 4.86 -16.34
C TRP A 57 7.46 5.72 -15.82
N LEU A 58 6.71 5.16 -14.88
CA LEU A 58 5.56 5.80 -14.27
C LEU A 58 5.76 5.90 -12.77
N LYS A 59 5.33 7.01 -12.20
CA LYS A 59 5.31 7.25 -10.76
C LYS A 59 3.87 7.48 -10.28
N CYS A 60 3.43 6.65 -9.35
CA CYS A 60 2.14 6.77 -8.67
C CYS A 60 2.34 7.42 -7.30
N MET A 61 1.77 8.60 -7.10
CA MET A 61 1.82 9.33 -5.83
C MET A 61 0.46 9.30 -5.18
N VAL A 62 0.42 8.84 -3.93
CA VAL A 62 -0.78 8.82 -3.10
C VAL A 62 -0.57 9.69 -1.88
N ARG A 63 -1.63 10.42 -1.51
CA ARG A 63 -1.76 11.05 -0.21
C ARG A 63 -3.08 10.64 0.45
N MET A 64 -2.98 10.09 1.65
CA MET A 64 -4.10 9.77 2.54
C MET A 64 -4.19 10.86 3.59
N ARG A 65 -5.32 11.57 3.61
CA ARG A 65 -5.57 12.72 4.51
C ARG A 65 -6.52 12.35 5.63
N ARG A 66 -7.51 11.51 5.32
CA ARG A 66 -8.56 11.09 6.26
C ARG A 66 -8.91 9.62 6.05
N PRO A 67 -9.31 8.92 7.13
CA PRO A 67 -9.84 7.57 7.02
C PRO A 67 -11.12 7.52 6.20
N LEU A 68 -11.37 6.37 5.59
CA LEU A 68 -12.62 6.04 4.93
C LEU A 68 -13.39 5.08 5.83
N TRP A 69 -14.52 5.52 6.38
CA TRP A 69 -15.35 4.76 7.32
C TRP A 69 -16.28 3.76 6.63
N TYR A 70 -16.60 2.65 7.31
CA TYR A 70 -17.57 1.67 6.82
C TYR A 70 -18.98 2.26 6.67
N GLY A 71 -19.67 1.85 5.60
CA GLY A 71 -21.05 2.24 5.31
C GLY A 71 -21.23 3.69 4.84
N ALA A 72 -20.20 4.53 4.93
CA ALA A 72 -20.23 5.87 4.35
C ALA A 72 -20.05 5.83 2.83
N SER A 73 -20.74 6.72 2.12
CA SER A 73 -20.63 6.89 0.68
C SER A 73 -19.62 7.97 0.35
N TYR A 74 -18.65 7.64 -0.52
CA TYR A 74 -17.63 8.57 -1.01
C TYR A 74 -17.74 8.74 -2.53
N SER A 75 -17.32 9.91 -3.01
CA SER A 75 -17.22 10.21 -4.44
C SER A 75 -15.77 10.04 -4.91
N LEU A 76 -15.55 9.20 -5.93
CA LEU A 76 -14.29 9.10 -6.66
C LEU A 76 -14.38 9.95 -7.93
N GLU A 77 -13.55 10.97 -7.98
CA GLU A 77 -13.58 12.02 -9.01
C GLU A 77 -12.22 12.18 -9.66
N ALA A 78 -12.21 12.32 -10.98
CA ALA A 78 -11.00 12.68 -11.71
C ALA A 78 -10.66 14.15 -11.43
N ASP A 79 -9.36 14.48 -11.39
CA ASP A 79 -8.92 15.86 -11.31
C ASP A 79 -9.07 16.52 -12.69
N GLU A 80 -9.76 17.66 -12.75
CA GLU A 80 -10.01 18.37 -14.02
C GLU A 80 -8.75 19.00 -14.61
N LYS A 81 -7.73 19.29 -13.78
CA LYS A 81 -6.51 20.00 -14.17
C LYS A 81 -5.34 19.06 -14.42
N ARG A 82 -5.39 17.85 -13.85
CA ARG A 82 -4.28 16.89 -13.88
C ARG A 82 -4.74 15.56 -14.49
N ALA A 83 -4.15 15.21 -15.63
CA ALA A 83 -4.34 13.89 -16.22
C ALA A 83 -3.90 12.78 -15.25
N ALA A 84 -4.58 11.63 -15.34
CA ALA A 84 -4.33 10.45 -14.50
C ALA A 84 -4.30 10.75 -12.99
N ALA A 85 -5.09 11.72 -12.54
CA ALA A 85 -5.24 12.04 -11.13
C ALA A 85 -6.70 11.92 -10.70
N ALA A 86 -6.91 11.49 -9.46
CA ALA A 86 -8.22 11.38 -8.86
C ALA A 86 -8.18 11.63 -7.36
N SER A 87 -9.34 12.00 -6.81
CA SER A 87 -9.56 12.16 -5.38
C SER A 87 -10.79 11.39 -4.92
N VAL A 88 -10.72 10.86 -3.71
CA VAL A 88 -11.87 10.33 -2.97
C VAL A 88 -12.33 11.41 -2.00
N ILE A 89 -13.58 11.84 -2.15
CA ILE A 89 -14.18 12.96 -1.42
C ILE A 89 -15.32 12.43 -0.55
N ASP A 90 -15.36 12.88 0.70
CA ASP A 90 -16.53 12.76 1.56
C ASP A 90 -17.54 13.86 1.17
N PRO A 91 -18.68 13.51 0.55
CA PRO A 91 -19.66 14.50 0.13
C PRO A 91 -20.38 15.17 1.31
N ALA A 92 -20.47 14.52 2.47
CA ALA A 92 -21.11 15.11 3.66
C ALA A 92 -20.27 16.24 4.25
N MET A 93 -18.94 16.14 4.13
CA MET A 93 -18.00 17.14 4.65
C MET A 93 -17.36 18.03 3.57
N ALA A 94 -17.59 17.72 2.29
CA ALA A 94 -16.89 18.30 1.14
C ALA A 94 -15.36 18.25 1.29
N GLN A 95 -14.84 17.15 1.84
CA GLN A 95 -13.42 17.02 2.18
C GLN A 95 -12.75 15.87 1.44
N THR A 96 -11.55 16.13 0.90
CA THR A 96 -10.72 15.07 0.32
C THR A 96 -10.20 14.13 1.41
N CYS A 97 -10.47 12.83 1.25
CA CYS A 97 -9.93 11.76 2.09
C CYS A 97 -8.65 11.19 1.51
N LEU A 98 -8.60 10.99 0.20
CA LEU A 98 -7.46 10.40 -0.51
C LEU A 98 -7.28 11.07 -1.86
N SER A 99 -6.04 11.23 -2.30
CA SER A 99 -5.72 11.68 -3.66
C SER A 99 -4.61 10.83 -4.25
N CYS A 100 -4.70 10.51 -5.54
CA CYS A 100 -3.75 9.68 -6.27
C CYS A 100 -3.45 10.30 -7.62
N GLN A 101 -2.21 10.21 -8.09
CA GLN A 101 -1.82 10.68 -9.42
C GLN A 101 -0.73 9.79 -10.03
N LEU A 102 -0.90 9.44 -11.30
CA LEU A 102 0.16 8.86 -12.14
C LEU A 102 0.85 9.96 -12.93
N THR A 103 2.18 9.94 -12.94
CA THR A 103 3.03 10.88 -13.67
C THR A 103 4.10 10.15 -14.45
N ALA A 104 4.62 10.77 -15.50
CA ALA A 104 5.84 10.31 -16.15
C ALA A 104 7.01 10.44 -15.18
N HIS A 105 7.92 9.48 -15.21
CA HIS A 105 9.12 9.49 -14.39
C HIS A 105 10.32 9.06 -15.22
N HIS A 106 11.52 9.24 -14.66
CA HIS A 106 12.73 8.63 -15.17
C HIS A 106 12.99 7.33 -14.42
N ALA A 107 13.86 6.47 -14.94
CA ALA A 107 14.30 5.30 -14.18
C ALA A 107 14.87 5.77 -12.84
N ALA A 108 14.48 5.11 -11.75
CA ALA A 108 15.03 5.42 -10.44
C ALA A 108 16.45 4.87 -10.31
N ASP A 109 17.30 5.57 -9.56
CA ASP A 109 18.61 5.05 -9.18
C ASP A 109 18.46 3.77 -8.35
N GLU A 110 19.32 2.80 -8.63
CA GLU A 110 19.32 1.54 -7.90
C GLU A 110 19.78 1.77 -6.46
N THR A 111 18.82 1.68 -5.53
CA THR A 111 19.12 1.63 -4.10
C THR A 111 19.44 0.20 -3.69
N ALA A 112 20.61 0.00 -3.08
CA ALA A 112 21.01 -1.30 -2.53
C ALA A 112 19.94 -1.83 -1.56
N ALA A 113 19.64 -3.13 -1.65
CA ALA A 113 18.70 -3.80 -0.78
C ALA A 113 19.27 -3.93 0.64
N ALA A 114 18.44 -3.70 1.67
CA ALA A 114 18.78 -4.02 3.05
C ALA A 114 18.65 -5.53 3.32
N SER A 115 17.69 -6.17 2.67
CA SER A 115 17.54 -7.63 2.63
C SER A 115 16.87 -8.05 1.35
N GLN A 116 17.06 -9.32 0.96
CA GLN A 116 16.40 -9.92 -0.18
C GLN A 116 15.73 -11.22 0.24
N SER A 117 14.57 -11.48 -0.35
CA SER A 117 13.85 -12.74 -0.23
C SER A 117 13.46 -13.26 -1.62
N VAL A 118 13.15 -14.54 -1.68
CA VAL A 118 12.64 -15.19 -2.90
C VAL A 118 11.25 -15.72 -2.60
N LEU A 119 10.29 -15.33 -3.42
CA LEU A 119 8.93 -15.84 -3.39
C LEU A 119 8.78 -16.92 -4.46
N SER A 120 8.40 -18.12 -4.06
CA SER A 120 8.28 -19.26 -4.98
C SER A 120 7.10 -19.10 -5.93
N VAL A 121 7.12 -19.84 -7.05
CA VAL A 121 6.02 -19.85 -8.03
C VAL A 121 4.70 -20.30 -7.37
N ASP A 122 4.76 -21.30 -6.49
CA ASP A 122 3.58 -21.82 -5.80
C ASP A 122 2.97 -20.79 -4.83
N ASP A 123 3.84 -20.06 -4.10
CA ASP A 123 3.41 -18.97 -3.23
C ASP A 123 2.79 -17.83 -4.04
N ILE A 124 3.39 -17.45 -5.17
CA ILE A 124 2.85 -16.42 -6.06
C ILE A 124 1.46 -16.85 -6.57
N ALA A 125 1.32 -18.08 -7.05
CA ALA A 125 0.06 -18.59 -7.55
C ALA A 125 -1.03 -18.61 -6.46
N ALA A 126 -0.67 -18.94 -5.21
CA ALA A 126 -1.59 -18.85 -4.08
C ALA A 126 -2.04 -17.42 -3.79
N LEU A 127 -1.11 -16.46 -3.84
CA LEU A 127 -1.40 -15.04 -3.64
C LEU A 127 -2.22 -14.45 -4.78
N GLU A 128 -1.99 -14.86 -6.03
CA GLU A 128 -2.80 -14.46 -7.18
C GLU A 128 -4.26 -14.92 -7.05
N ARG A 129 -4.48 -16.17 -6.61
CA ARG A 129 -5.82 -16.68 -6.31
C ARG A 129 -6.49 -15.87 -5.20
N ALA A 130 -5.75 -15.54 -4.13
CA ALA A 130 -6.26 -14.73 -3.03
C ALA A 130 -6.54 -13.26 -3.42
N PHE A 131 -5.81 -12.71 -4.40
CA PHE A 131 -5.99 -11.34 -4.89
C PHE A 131 -7.18 -11.18 -5.84
N THR A 132 -7.51 -12.22 -6.62
CA THR A 132 -8.59 -12.22 -7.61
C THR A 132 -9.92 -11.61 -7.10
N PRO A 133 -10.45 -11.98 -5.92
CA PRO A 133 -11.70 -11.39 -5.40
C PRO A 133 -11.59 -9.91 -4.99
N LEU A 134 -10.36 -9.38 -4.81
CA LEU A 134 -10.13 -7.98 -4.48
C LEU A 134 -10.22 -7.09 -5.72
N LEU A 135 -9.73 -7.58 -6.86
CA LEU A 135 -9.71 -6.84 -8.12
C LEU A 135 -9.61 -7.80 -9.34
N ALA A 136 -10.76 -8.22 -9.86
CA ALA A 136 -10.83 -9.23 -10.92
C ALA A 136 -10.25 -8.80 -12.28
N GLN A 137 -10.21 -7.50 -12.58
CA GLN A 137 -9.66 -6.94 -13.81
C GLN A 137 -8.48 -6.02 -13.48
N ALA A 138 -7.52 -6.56 -12.75
CA ALA A 138 -6.33 -5.82 -12.38
C ALA A 138 -5.30 -5.82 -13.53
N THR A 139 -4.35 -4.90 -13.43
CA THR A 139 -3.10 -4.93 -14.17
C THR A 139 -1.97 -5.44 -13.29
N ARG A 140 -0.85 -5.80 -13.92
CA ARG A 140 0.29 -6.41 -13.21
C ARG A 140 0.82 -5.54 -12.08
N TRP A 141 0.91 -4.22 -12.29
CA TRP A 141 1.41 -3.30 -11.26
C TRP A 141 0.49 -3.21 -10.04
N GLN A 142 -0.83 -3.38 -10.20
CA GLN A 142 -1.78 -3.35 -9.09
C GLN A 142 -1.65 -4.58 -8.20
N PHE A 143 -1.45 -5.77 -8.80
CA PHE A 143 -1.13 -6.97 -8.05
C PHE A 143 0.24 -6.84 -7.35
N LEU A 144 1.28 -6.41 -8.08
CA LEU A 144 2.63 -6.30 -7.51
C LEU A 144 2.72 -5.22 -6.43
N ASP A 145 2.00 -4.11 -6.54
CA ASP A 145 1.84 -3.12 -5.47
C ASP A 145 1.31 -3.76 -4.18
N ALA A 146 0.21 -4.51 -4.28
CA ALA A 146 -0.40 -5.20 -3.15
C ALA A 146 0.52 -6.30 -2.60
N LEU A 147 1.24 -7.01 -3.46
CA LEU A 147 2.24 -8.01 -3.09
C LEU A 147 3.41 -7.40 -2.32
N LEU A 148 3.95 -6.27 -2.78
CA LEU A 148 5.05 -5.57 -2.11
C LEU A 148 4.62 -5.04 -0.75
N PHE A 149 3.39 -4.51 -0.64
CA PHE A 149 2.83 -4.13 0.67
C PHE A 149 2.74 -5.32 1.60
N ARG A 150 2.16 -6.44 1.14
CA ARG A 150 2.08 -7.68 1.89
C ARG A 150 3.47 -8.12 2.36
N HIS A 151 4.46 -8.09 1.47
CA HIS A 151 5.82 -8.48 1.79
C HIS A 151 6.38 -7.65 2.95
N LEU A 152 6.20 -6.33 2.92
CA LEU A 152 6.61 -5.43 4.00
C LEU A 152 5.93 -5.74 5.34
N ILE A 153 4.66 -6.17 5.34
CA ILE A 153 3.93 -6.53 6.56
C ILE A 153 4.46 -7.85 7.17
N HIS A 154 4.96 -8.77 6.34
CA HIS A 154 5.40 -10.09 6.80
C HIS A 154 6.92 -10.22 6.98
N ASP A 155 7.74 -9.35 6.39
CA ASP A 155 9.19 -9.49 6.45
C ASP A 155 9.74 -9.00 7.80
N ALA A 156 10.17 -9.96 8.62
CA ALA A 156 10.82 -9.68 9.89
C ALA A 156 12.16 -8.93 9.72
N ALA A 157 12.81 -8.98 8.56
CA ALA A 157 14.03 -8.22 8.26
C ALA A 157 13.78 -6.71 8.29
N LEU A 158 12.56 -6.26 7.96
CA LEU A 158 12.19 -4.85 8.03
C LEU A 158 12.37 -4.30 9.46
N LEU A 159 11.86 -5.01 10.46
CA LEU A 159 11.94 -4.58 11.86
C LEU A 159 13.34 -4.75 12.45
N ARG A 160 14.19 -5.58 11.83
CA ARG A 160 15.58 -5.80 12.26
C ARG A 160 16.55 -4.73 11.76
N GLN A 161 16.16 -3.88 10.82
CA GLN A 161 17.01 -2.77 10.38
C GLN A 161 17.31 -1.85 11.58
N ASP A 162 18.58 -1.49 11.79
CA ASP A 162 19.04 -0.76 12.99
C ASP A 162 18.24 0.51 13.27
N VAL A 163 17.88 1.25 12.21
CA VAL A 163 17.08 2.49 12.29
C VAL A 163 15.67 2.28 12.86
N ILE A 164 15.11 1.07 12.73
CA ILE A 164 13.81 0.69 13.31
C ILE A 164 14.03 -0.06 14.63
N ALA A 165 14.92 -1.05 14.65
CA ALA A 165 15.15 -1.93 15.80
C ALA A 165 15.54 -1.17 17.06
N SER A 166 16.36 -0.11 16.92
CA SER A 166 16.76 0.77 18.03
C SER A 166 15.58 1.50 18.70
N CYS A 167 14.45 1.63 18.01
CA CYS A 167 13.25 2.32 18.50
C CYS A 167 12.20 1.35 19.05
N LEU A 168 12.41 0.03 18.94
CA LEU A 168 11.43 -1.01 19.30
C LEU A 168 11.90 -1.87 20.48
N PRO A 169 10.98 -2.41 21.29
CA PRO A 169 11.35 -3.41 22.29
C PRO A 169 11.86 -4.70 21.63
N PRO A 170 12.74 -5.48 22.28
CA PRO A 170 13.18 -6.77 21.78
C PRO A 170 12.00 -7.70 21.43
N GLY A 171 12.06 -8.35 20.27
CA GLY A 171 10.99 -9.25 19.82
C GLY A 171 9.68 -8.55 19.43
N ALA A 172 9.75 -7.27 19.07
CA ALA A 172 8.64 -6.55 18.46
C ALA A 172 8.23 -7.20 17.13
N SER A 173 6.92 -7.24 16.90
CA SER A 173 6.30 -7.59 15.62
C SER A 173 5.40 -6.43 15.18
N LEU A 174 5.09 -6.33 13.89
CA LEU A 174 4.15 -5.31 13.40
C LEU A 174 2.78 -5.45 14.08
N GLU A 175 2.34 -6.67 14.35
CA GLU A 175 1.12 -6.94 15.12
C GLU A 175 1.16 -6.33 16.53
N LYS A 176 2.26 -6.52 17.27
CA LYS A 176 2.45 -5.89 18.59
C LYS A 176 2.51 -4.36 18.49
N ILE A 177 3.12 -3.83 17.44
CA ILE A 177 3.18 -2.38 17.20
C ILE A 177 1.76 -1.84 16.95
N PHE A 178 0.96 -2.50 16.10
CA PHE A 178 -0.42 -2.10 15.82
C PHE A 178 -1.35 -2.20 17.04
N SER A 179 -1.08 -3.12 17.96
CA SER A 179 -1.86 -3.21 19.20
C SER A 179 -1.50 -2.12 20.22
N GLN A 180 -0.28 -1.57 20.18
CA GLN A 180 0.22 -0.58 21.15
C GLN A 180 0.23 0.87 20.63
N CYS A 181 0.33 1.05 19.32
CA CYS A 181 0.47 2.36 18.69
C CYS A 181 -0.64 2.57 17.65
N GLN A 182 -1.05 3.82 17.48
CA GLN A 182 -1.81 4.22 16.31
C GLN A 182 -0.85 4.37 15.13
N VAL A 183 -0.93 3.44 14.18
CA VAL A 183 -0.16 3.51 12.94
C VAL A 183 -1.09 3.88 11.78
N VAL A 184 -0.77 4.98 11.11
CA VAL A 184 -1.57 5.49 9.98
C VAL A 184 -0.68 5.68 8.76
N GLN A 185 -1.07 5.10 7.64
CA GLN A 185 -0.45 5.39 6.36
C GLN A 185 -0.86 6.79 5.88
N THR A 186 0.11 7.62 5.51
CA THR A 186 -0.14 9.00 5.06
C THR A 186 0.23 9.20 3.60
N HIS A 187 1.27 8.52 3.12
CA HIS A 187 1.74 8.63 1.74
C HIS A 187 2.12 7.26 1.20
N GLN A 188 1.97 7.11 -0.11
CA GLN A 188 2.56 6.03 -0.86
C GLN A 188 3.18 6.60 -2.13
N GLU A 189 4.32 6.06 -2.49
CA GLU A 189 5.00 6.31 -3.75
C GLU A 189 5.29 4.96 -4.41
N LEU A 190 4.87 4.81 -5.65
CA LEU A 190 5.31 3.70 -6.49
C LEU A 190 6.03 4.22 -7.71
N VAL A 191 7.09 3.53 -8.11
CA VAL A 191 7.75 3.74 -9.39
C VAL A 191 7.80 2.40 -10.10
N PHE A 192 7.34 2.36 -11.35
CA PHE A 192 7.25 1.11 -12.11
C PHE A 192 7.42 1.29 -13.61
N HIS A 193 7.87 0.23 -14.28
CA HIS A 193 7.98 0.20 -15.73
C HIS A 193 6.60 0.03 -16.39
N ARG A 194 6.35 0.73 -17.50
CA ARG A 194 5.06 0.76 -18.22
C ARG A 194 4.55 -0.62 -18.64
N SER A 195 5.45 -1.58 -18.88
CA SER A 195 5.07 -2.98 -19.17
C SER A 195 4.13 -3.59 -18.12
N LEU A 196 4.12 -3.06 -16.89
CA LEU A 196 3.25 -3.53 -15.82
C LEU A 196 1.81 -2.98 -15.90
N LEU A 197 1.51 -2.11 -16.88
CA LEU A 197 0.12 -1.77 -17.25
C LEU A 197 -0.57 -2.87 -18.07
N LEU A 198 0.14 -3.94 -18.44
CA LEU A 198 -0.48 -5.09 -19.09
C LEU A 198 -1.51 -5.74 -18.16
N PRO A 199 -2.57 -6.36 -18.72
CA PRO A 199 -3.53 -7.13 -17.94
C PRO A 199 -2.84 -8.17 -17.05
N TRP A 200 -3.42 -8.37 -15.88
CA TRP A 200 -3.05 -9.43 -14.95
C TRP A 200 -4.17 -10.46 -14.87
N GLN A 201 -3.77 -11.72 -14.75
CA GLN A 201 -4.62 -12.86 -14.46
C GLN A 201 -3.85 -13.85 -13.57
N SER A 202 -4.53 -14.73 -12.84
CA SER A 202 -3.83 -15.79 -12.12
C SER A 202 -3.00 -16.66 -13.09
N GLY A 203 -1.76 -16.97 -12.71
CA GLY A 203 -0.76 -17.61 -13.55
C GLY A 203 0.05 -16.63 -14.42
N THR A 204 -0.03 -15.31 -14.17
CA THR A 204 0.75 -14.33 -14.97
C THR A 204 2.24 -14.43 -14.69
N PHE A 205 2.62 -14.74 -13.46
CA PHE A 205 4.01 -14.87 -13.05
C PHE A 205 4.38 -16.35 -12.96
N THR A 206 5.24 -16.80 -13.86
CA THR A 206 5.59 -18.23 -14.04
C THR A 206 6.96 -18.60 -13.46
N HIS A 207 7.63 -17.66 -12.80
CA HIS A 207 8.93 -17.83 -12.19
C HIS A 207 8.95 -17.19 -10.80
N ALA A 208 9.92 -17.60 -9.98
CA ALA A 208 10.09 -17.08 -8.64
C ALA A 208 10.49 -15.60 -8.69
N LEU A 209 9.92 -14.79 -7.79
CA LEU A 209 10.20 -13.35 -7.71
C LEU A 209 11.22 -13.07 -6.62
N LYS A 210 12.24 -12.27 -6.95
CA LYS A 210 13.13 -11.69 -5.94
C LYS A 210 12.52 -10.39 -5.43
N ILE A 211 12.33 -10.30 -4.12
CA ILE A 211 11.80 -9.11 -3.46
C ILE A 211 12.89 -8.54 -2.57
N ASP A 212 13.29 -7.31 -2.87
CA ASP A 212 14.22 -6.53 -2.08
C ASP A 212 13.44 -5.69 -1.06
N VAL A 213 13.78 -5.79 0.22
CA VAL A 213 13.41 -4.77 1.19
C VAL A 213 14.49 -3.69 1.15
N LEU A 214 14.05 -2.45 0.97
CA LEU A 214 14.93 -1.30 0.86
C LEU A 214 15.21 -0.69 2.24
N PRO A 215 16.28 0.11 2.39
CA PRO A 215 16.57 0.82 3.62
C PRO A 215 15.38 1.67 4.09
N ALA A 216 14.97 1.45 5.33
CA ALA A 216 13.95 2.25 5.99
C ALA A 216 14.53 3.61 6.41
N LEU A 217 13.64 4.58 6.59
CA LEU A 217 13.96 5.88 7.16
C LEU A 217 13.02 6.14 8.34
N VAL A 218 13.59 6.56 9.47
CA VAL A 218 12.84 6.98 10.66
C VAL A 218 13.17 8.43 10.96
N VAL A 219 12.14 9.24 11.16
CA VAL A 219 12.26 10.63 11.62
C VAL A 219 11.44 10.79 12.89
N GLY A 220 12.08 11.27 13.96
CA GLY A 220 11.49 11.36 15.30
C GLY A 220 11.75 10.11 16.14
N ASP A 221 11.02 9.98 17.25
CA ASP A 221 11.11 8.83 18.17
C ASP A 221 9.73 8.18 18.29
N ILE A 222 9.66 6.86 18.04
CA ILE A 222 8.42 6.07 18.09
C ILE A 222 7.67 6.28 19.41
N LYS A 223 8.38 6.49 20.53
CA LYS A 223 7.77 6.74 21.84
C LYS A 223 7.06 8.10 21.93
N SER A 224 7.54 9.12 21.22
CA SER A 224 6.93 10.46 21.19
C SER A 224 6.08 10.72 19.94
N GLY A 225 6.14 9.81 18.98
CA GLY A 225 5.61 9.95 17.63
C GLY A 225 6.72 10.01 16.58
N ALA A 226 6.60 9.18 15.56
CA ALA A 226 7.59 9.07 14.48
C ALA A 226 6.93 9.01 13.11
N VAL A 227 7.71 9.40 12.10
CA VAL A 227 7.41 9.13 10.70
C VAL A 227 8.39 8.07 10.20
N VAL A 228 7.85 6.97 9.71
CA VAL A 228 8.63 5.84 9.21
C VAL A 228 8.33 5.64 7.74
N ARG A 229 9.36 5.64 6.89
CA ARG A 229 9.26 5.25 5.49
C ARG A 229 9.85 3.85 5.34
N ILE A 230 9.04 2.93 4.84
CA ILE A 230 9.42 1.56 4.50
C ILE A 230 9.22 1.33 3.01
N ALA A 231 10.05 0.51 2.38
CA ALA A 231 9.94 0.27 0.96
C ALA A 231 10.42 -1.12 0.55
N ALA A 232 9.81 -1.65 -0.51
CA ALA A 232 10.23 -2.89 -1.15
C ALA A 232 10.22 -2.73 -2.67
N ALA A 233 10.98 -3.57 -3.36
CA ALA A 233 11.09 -3.55 -4.81
C ALA A 233 11.23 -4.96 -5.41
N ILE A 234 10.78 -5.10 -6.66
CA ILE A 234 11.14 -6.20 -7.56
C ILE A 234 11.90 -5.56 -8.71
N ARG A 235 13.05 -6.14 -9.07
CA ARG A 235 13.94 -5.64 -10.13
C ARG A 235 14.32 -6.77 -11.07
N GLU A 236 13.58 -6.84 -12.16
CA GLU A 236 13.86 -7.73 -13.28
C GLU A 236 13.73 -6.96 -14.59
N GLU A 237 14.37 -7.45 -15.65
CA GLU A 237 14.58 -6.75 -16.93
C GLU A 237 13.34 -6.04 -17.49
N ASN A 238 12.15 -6.66 -17.37
CA ASN A 238 10.88 -6.08 -17.82
C ASN A 238 9.81 -5.99 -16.72
N MET A 239 10.21 -6.17 -15.47
CA MET A 239 9.36 -6.14 -14.29
C MET A 239 10.10 -5.44 -13.17
N THR A 240 10.14 -4.11 -13.28
CA THR A 240 10.66 -3.26 -12.21
C THR A 240 9.51 -2.48 -11.60
N ILE A 241 9.35 -2.64 -10.29
CA ILE A 241 8.41 -1.89 -9.47
C ILE A 241 9.00 -1.70 -8.08
N SER A 242 8.86 -0.50 -7.54
CA SER A 242 9.12 -0.19 -6.14
C SER A 242 7.87 0.38 -5.50
N ASN A 243 7.70 0.08 -4.22
CA ASN A 243 6.61 0.56 -3.40
C ASN A 243 7.19 1.10 -2.10
N ALA A 244 7.01 2.39 -1.86
CA ALA A 244 7.42 3.07 -0.65
C ALA A 244 6.20 3.63 0.08
N ILE A 245 6.13 3.36 1.38
CA ILE A 245 4.98 3.69 2.22
C ILE A 245 5.48 4.51 3.40
N THR A 246 4.81 5.62 3.66
CA THR A 246 5.08 6.48 4.81
C THR A 246 4.00 6.29 5.86
N LEU A 247 4.44 5.83 7.02
CA LEU A 247 3.63 5.59 8.21
C LEU A 247 3.88 6.69 9.23
N LYS A 248 2.81 7.22 9.80
CA LYS A 248 2.87 8.02 11.02
C LYS A 248 2.52 7.10 12.18
N ILE A 249 3.40 7.06 13.16
CA ILE A 249 3.21 6.31 14.40
C ILE A 249 2.95 7.32 15.51
N GLY A 250 1.88 7.13 16.27
CA GLY A 250 1.60 7.86 17.50
C GLY A 250 1.22 6.89 18.62
N LEU A 251 1.46 7.28 19.87
CA LEU A 251 0.96 6.52 21.02
C LEU A 251 -0.56 6.48 20.99
N LEU A 252 -1.15 5.33 21.35
CA LEU A 252 -2.57 5.29 21.70
C LEU A 252 -2.76 6.19 22.93
N ALA A 253 -3.75 7.08 22.91
CA ALA A 253 -4.10 7.83 24.10
C ALA A 253 -4.38 6.83 25.23
N ALA A 254 -3.73 6.99 26.38
CA ALA A 254 -4.15 6.29 27.59
C ALA A 254 -5.56 6.78 27.92
N ASN A 255 -6.54 5.87 27.88
CA ASN A 255 -7.89 6.15 28.37
C ASN A 255 -7.87 6.49 29.86
#